data_AF-A0A507EIM6-F1
#
_entry.id   AF-A0A507EIM6-F1
#
_cell.length_a   1.000
_cell.length_b   1.000
_cell.length_c   1.000
_cell.angle_alpha   90.00
_cell.angle_beta   90.00
_cell.angle_gamma   90.00
#
_symmetry.space_group_name_H-M   'P 1'
#
loop_
_entity.id
_entity.type
_entity.pdbx_description
1 polymer ?
#
loop_
_entity_poly.entity_id
_entity_poly.type
_entity_poly.pdbx_seq_one_letter_code
_entity_poly.pdbx_strand_id
1 'polypeptide(L)'
;MSAFKFIIEHMEEGLTDWVKLEYSNMIKQVGHKNLILTSLTPSTLAQCPPNIQDGAVCTSLSAVEYVTSQGKGIANVLLLDPSASKQMDPSDSVFEFLLFGGILGDDPPRDRTKELRVLGFEGRHLGPIQMTTDTAVMVAKRIVDGKRLQDIEFVDKPELQLRKGESVEMPFRYIVENGQPLVPAGFLDLLRKTNDQALDFN
;
A
#
# COMPACT_ATOMS: atom_id res chain seq x y z
N MET A 1 -22.71 4.76 -5.75
CA MET A 1 -21.39 5.16 -6.25
C MET A 1 -20.63 3.89 -6.59
N SER A 2 -19.94 3.84 -7.73
CA SER A 2 -19.02 2.73 -8.00
C SER A 2 -17.94 2.75 -6.91
N ALA A 3 -17.68 1.61 -6.27
CA ALA A 3 -16.62 1.52 -5.27
C ALA A 3 -15.27 1.67 -5.98
N PHE A 4 -14.38 2.54 -5.48
CA PHE A 4 -13.03 2.68 -6.00
C PHE A 4 -12.31 1.33 -6.05
N LYS A 5 -11.48 1.18 -7.08
CA LYS A 5 -10.53 0.09 -7.22
C LYS A 5 -9.13 0.56 -6.82
N PHE A 6 -8.39 -0.27 -6.11
CA PHE A 6 -7.07 0.05 -5.57
C PHE A 6 -6.05 -0.77 -6.37
N ILE A 7 -5.22 -0.10 -7.16
CA ILE A 7 -4.18 -0.72 -7.98
C ILE A 7 -2.83 -0.55 -7.27
N ILE A 8 -2.16 -1.67 -7.00
CA ILE A 8 -0.77 -1.67 -6.59
C ILE A 8 0.06 -2.09 -7.79
N GLU A 9 0.87 -1.17 -8.30
CA GLU A 9 1.89 -1.50 -9.29
C GLU A 9 3.03 -2.22 -8.57
N HIS A 10 3.15 -3.54 -8.73
CA HIS A 10 4.22 -4.30 -8.07
C HIS A 10 5.55 -4.07 -8.81
N MET A 11 6.51 -3.43 -8.13
CA MET A 11 7.79 -2.98 -8.71
C MET A 11 8.99 -3.82 -8.24
N GLU A 12 8.76 -5.07 -7.84
CA GLU A 12 9.78 -5.95 -7.28
C GLU A 12 9.69 -7.37 -7.85
N GLU A 13 10.70 -8.18 -7.57
CA GLU A 13 10.69 -9.60 -7.91
C GLU A 13 10.32 -10.44 -6.68
N GLY A 14 9.31 -11.30 -6.85
CA GLY A 14 8.85 -12.20 -5.80
C GLY A 14 8.00 -11.50 -4.73
N LEU A 15 7.59 -12.28 -3.73
CA LEU A 15 6.80 -11.78 -2.60
C LEU A 15 7.52 -12.11 -1.30
N THR A 16 8.08 -11.10 -0.65
CA THR A 16 8.57 -11.24 0.72
C THR A 16 7.41 -11.51 1.67
N ASP A 17 7.68 -12.08 2.83
CA ASP A 17 6.62 -12.34 3.82
C ASP A 17 5.96 -11.05 4.30
N TRP A 18 6.71 -9.95 4.35
CA TRP A 18 6.17 -8.61 4.60
C TRP A 18 5.12 -8.22 3.56
N VAL A 19 5.47 -8.29 2.26
CA VAL A 19 4.56 -7.94 1.17
C VAL A 19 3.29 -8.81 1.20
N LYS A 20 3.43 -10.11 1.50
CA LYS A 20 2.27 -11.01 1.64
C LYS A 20 1.34 -10.56 2.76
N LEU A 21 1.88 -10.15 3.90
CA LEU A 21 1.08 -9.63 5.02
C LEU A 21 0.39 -8.32 4.67
N GLU A 22 1.09 -7.39 4.01
CA GLU A 22 0.52 -6.14 3.52
C GLU A 22 -0.64 -6.39 2.54
N TYR A 23 -0.43 -7.21 1.50
CA TYR A 23 -1.49 -7.53 0.52
C TYR A 23 -2.68 -8.21 1.17
N SER A 24 -2.44 -9.14 2.10
CA SER A 24 -3.50 -9.79 2.86
C SER A 24 -4.28 -8.79 3.72
N ASN A 25 -3.60 -7.79 4.30
CA ASN A 25 -4.24 -6.70 5.05
C ASN A 25 -5.08 -5.83 4.11
N MET A 26 -4.51 -5.36 3.00
CA MET A 26 -5.22 -4.55 2.01
C MET A 26 -6.50 -5.23 1.52
N ILE A 27 -6.44 -6.51 1.13
CA ILE A 27 -7.60 -7.29 0.68
C ILE A 27 -8.74 -7.26 1.72
N LYS A 28 -8.41 -7.45 3.01
CA LYS A 28 -9.39 -7.40 4.09
C LYS A 28 -10.04 -6.02 4.25
N GLN A 29 -9.26 -4.96 4.04
CA GLN A 29 -9.69 -3.57 4.26
C GLN A 29 -10.49 -3.00 3.07
N VAL A 30 -10.04 -3.25 1.84
CA VAL A 30 -10.69 -2.70 0.64
C VAL A 30 -11.78 -3.61 0.08
N GLY A 31 -11.79 -4.88 0.48
CA GLY A 31 -12.75 -5.89 0.06
C GLY A 31 -12.31 -6.72 -1.14
N HIS A 32 -12.94 -7.89 -1.26
CA HIS A 32 -12.61 -8.91 -2.24
C HIS A 32 -12.68 -8.38 -3.69
N LYS A 33 -11.61 -8.56 -4.47
CA LYS A 33 -11.45 -8.08 -5.86
C LYS A 33 -11.59 -6.55 -6.03
N ASN A 34 -11.46 -5.77 -4.95
CA ASN A 34 -11.26 -4.32 -5.04
C ASN A 34 -9.78 -3.94 -5.05
N LEU A 35 -8.90 -4.85 -4.64
CA LEU A 35 -7.45 -4.76 -4.82
C LEU A 35 -7.05 -5.40 -6.15
N ILE A 36 -6.22 -4.70 -6.92
CA ILE A 36 -5.62 -5.16 -8.17
C ILE A 36 -4.10 -5.06 -8.00
N LEU A 37 -3.42 -6.18 -8.19
CA LEU A 37 -1.97 -6.26 -8.20
C LEU A 37 -1.51 -6.39 -9.66
N THR A 38 -0.87 -5.33 -10.17
CA THR A 38 -0.38 -5.22 -11.55
C THR A 38 1.13 -5.40 -11.61
N SER A 39 1.65 -5.61 -12.82
CA SER A 39 3.08 -5.80 -13.10
C SER A 39 3.73 -6.97 -12.36
N LEU A 40 2.94 -7.97 -11.96
CA LEU A 40 3.48 -9.18 -11.36
C LEU A 40 4.18 -10.02 -12.44
N THR A 41 5.46 -10.30 -12.25
CA THR A 41 6.18 -11.22 -13.14
C THR A 41 5.56 -12.62 -13.10
N PRO A 42 5.74 -13.46 -14.13
CA PRO A 42 5.23 -14.84 -14.11
C PRO A 42 5.71 -15.65 -12.90
N SER A 43 6.96 -15.43 -12.45
CA SER A 43 7.52 -16.05 -11.25
C SER A 43 6.81 -15.57 -9.98
N THR A 44 6.55 -14.26 -9.87
CA THR A 44 5.83 -13.67 -8.72
C THR A 44 4.38 -14.15 -8.67
N LEU A 45 3.67 -14.19 -9.81
CA LEU A 45 2.31 -14.72 -9.90
C LEU A 45 2.23 -16.18 -9.43
N ALA A 46 3.20 -17.01 -9.80
CA ALA A 46 3.26 -18.41 -9.36
C ALA A 46 3.53 -18.55 -7.86
N GLN A 47 4.16 -17.55 -7.23
CA GLN A 47 4.41 -17.50 -5.79
C GLN A 47 3.29 -16.84 -4.98
N CYS A 48 2.30 -16.21 -5.63
CA CYS A 48 1.16 -15.62 -4.94
C CYS A 48 0.42 -16.70 -4.13
N PRO A 49 0.30 -16.54 -2.79
CA PRO A 49 -0.42 -17.51 -1.98
C PRO A 49 -1.93 -17.49 -2.33
N PRO A 50 -2.66 -18.60 -2.13
CA PRO A 50 -4.06 -18.72 -2.54
C PRO A 50 -4.95 -17.61 -1.99
N ASN A 51 -4.75 -17.19 -0.74
CA ASN A 51 -5.54 -16.12 -0.14
C ASN A 51 -5.41 -14.76 -0.85
N ILE A 52 -4.26 -14.50 -1.50
CA ILE A 52 -4.05 -13.30 -2.31
C ILE A 52 -4.64 -13.49 -3.70
N GLN A 53 -4.42 -14.65 -4.33
CA GLN A 53 -4.98 -14.97 -5.65
C GLN A 53 -6.52 -14.95 -5.67
N ASP A 54 -7.14 -15.43 -4.60
CA ASP A 54 -8.59 -15.43 -4.46
C ASP A 54 -9.11 -14.02 -4.12
N GLY A 55 -8.43 -13.33 -3.22
CA GLY A 55 -8.87 -12.06 -2.64
C GLY A 55 -8.61 -10.81 -3.48
N ALA A 56 -7.67 -10.85 -4.42
CA ALA A 56 -7.31 -9.74 -5.30
C ALA A 56 -7.38 -10.14 -6.78
N VAL A 57 -7.34 -9.15 -7.67
CA VAL A 57 -7.06 -9.40 -9.09
C VAL A 57 -5.54 -9.35 -9.27
N CYS A 58 -4.93 -10.48 -9.60
CA CYS A 58 -3.49 -10.57 -9.84
C CYS A 58 -3.22 -10.67 -11.35
N THR A 59 -2.37 -9.80 -11.91
CA THR A 59 -2.08 -9.80 -13.34
C THR A 59 -0.65 -9.37 -13.65
N SER A 60 -0.14 -9.82 -14.80
CA SER A 60 1.12 -9.37 -15.36
C SER A 60 1.00 -8.09 -16.20
N LEU A 61 -0.22 -7.62 -16.46
CA LEU A 61 -0.44 -6.32 -17.10
C LEU A 61 0.03 -5.20 -16.17
N SER A 62 0.63 -4.15 -16.73
CA SER A 62 0.87 -2.89 -16.02
C SER A 62 -0.44 -2.21 -15.63
N ALA A 63 -0.40 -1.26 -14.70
CA ALA A 63 -1.57 -0.46 -14.33
C ALA A 63 -2.26 0.18 -15.55
N VAL A 64 -1.49 0.73 -16.50
CA VAL A 64 -2.04 1.34 -17.71
C VAL A 64 -2.71 0.31 -18.60
N GLU A 65 -2.07 -0.82 -18.85
CA GLU A 65 -2.64 -1.90 -19.68
C GLU A 65 -3.89 -2.49 -19.04
N TYR A 66 -3.87 -2.72 -17.71
CA TYR A 66 -5.02 -3.20 -16.97
C TYR A 66 -6.20 -2.22 -17.10
N VAL A 67 -6.00 -0.94 -16.80
CA VAL A 67 -7.05 0.08 -16.91
C VAL A 67 -7.58 0.18 -18.35
N THR A 68 -6.70 0.11 -19.34
CA THR A 68 -7.07 0.09 -20.77
C THR A 68 -7.93 -1.13 -21.11
N SER A 69 -7.58 -2.31 -20.59
CA SER A 69 -8.36 -3.54 -20.78
C SER A 69 -9.77 -3.45 -20.20
N GLN A 70 -10.00 -2.55 -19.23
CA GLN A 70 -11.32 -2.26 -18.67
C GLN A 70 -12.10 -1.19 -19.47
N GLY A 71 -11.57 -0.74 -20.61
CA GLY A 71 -12.17 0.33 -21.42
C GLY A 71 -12.03 1.72 -20.80
N LYS A 72 -11.02 1.92 -19.96
CA LYS A 72 -10.76 3.16 -19.22
C LYS A 72 -9.38 3.71 -19.60
N GLY A 73 -9.13 4.98 -19.28
CA GLY A 73 -7.84 5.63 -19.55
C GLY A 73 -7.22 6.22 -18.29
N ILE A 74 -6.05 6.84 -18.45
CA ILE A 74 -5.32 7.51 -17.35
C ILE A 74 -6.16 8.60 -16.65
N ALA A 75 -7.12 9.20 -17.35
CA ALA A 75 -8.04 10.19 -16.77
C ALA A 75 -8.99 9.60 -15.71
N ASN A 76 -9.15 8.28 -15.66
CA ASN A 76 -9.93 7.58 -14.64
C ASN A 76 -9.08 7.17 -13.42
N VAL A 77 -7.78 7.46 -13.43
CA VAL A 77 -6.81 6.99 -12.43
C VAL A 77 -6.22 8.17 -11.67
N LEU A 78 -6.25 8.07 -10.35
CA LEU A 78 -5.57 8.99 -9.44
C LEU A 78 -4.30 8.32 -8.91
N LEU A 79 -3.13 8.93 -9.16
CA LEU A 79 -1.85 8.45 -8.64
C LEU A 79 -1.64 8.99 -7.23
N LEU A 80 -1.38 8.10 -6.28
CA LEU A 80 -0.94 8.48 -4.94
C LEU A 80 0.58 8.68 -4.95
N ASP A 81 0.98 9.93 -4.84
CA ASP A 81 2.36 10.39 -5.03
C ASP A 81 2.76 11.35 -3.90
N PRO A 82 3.78 11.01 -3.08
CA PRO A 82 4.31 11.91 -2.06
C PRO A 82 4.78 13.27 -2.60
N SER A 83 5.17 13.34 -3.88
CA SER A 83 5.62 14.57 -4.54
C SER A 83 4.50 15.40 -5.17
N ALA A 84 3.24 14.93 -5.13
CA ALA A 84 2.12 15.70 -5.64
C ALA A 84 1.90 16.98 -4.82
N SER A 85 1.44 18.05 -5.48
CA SER A 85 1.19 19.34 -4.83
C SER A 85 -0.17 19.44 -4.14
N LYS A 86 -1.10 18.52 -4.44
CA LYS A 86 -2.47 18.52 -3.91
C LYS A 86 -2.67 17.32 -3.00
N GLN A 87 -3.31 17.55 -1.86
CA GLN A 87 -3.71 16.48 -0.95
C GLN A 87 -4.93 15.75 -1.51
N MET A 88 -5.00 14.44 -1.31
CA MET A 88 -6.22 13.67 -1.62
C MET A 88 -7.40 14.18 -0.78
N ASP A 89 -8.56 14.31 -1.43
CA ASP A 89 -9.79 14.81 -0.79
C ASP A 89 -10.99 13.89 -1.15
N PRO A 90 -12.00 13.76 -0.29
CA PRO A 90 -13.22 12.99 -0.62
C PRO A 90 -13.92 13.43 -1.92
N SER A 91 -13.70 14.67 -2.38
CA SER A 91 -14.21 15.18 -3.66
C SER A 91 -13.50 14.63 -4.90
N ASP A 92 -12.38 13.90 -4.75
CA ASP A 92 -11.71 13.19 -5.84
C ASP A 92 -12.53 11.97 -6.35
N SER A 93 -13.83 11.88 -6.05
CA SER A 93 -14.78 10.85 -6.49
C SER A 93 -15.00 10.77 -8.00
N VAL A 94 -14.35 11.65 -8.78
CA VAL A 94 -14.38 11.63 -10.25
C VAL A 94 -13.50 10.53 -10.84
N PHE A 95 -12.52 10.04 -10.07
CA PHE A 95 -11.66 8.92 -10.47
C PHE A 95 -12.32 7.58 -10.09
N GLU A 96 -11.91 6.51 -10.78
CA GLU A 96 -12.41 5.15 -10.56
C GLU A 96 -11.33 4.24 -9.94
N PHE A 97 -10.06 4.56 -10.19
CA PHE A 97 -8.91 3.81 -9.73
C PHE A 97 -7.97 4.69 -8.91
N LEU A 98 -7.46 4.13 -7.82
CA LEU A 98 -6.37 4.69 -7.04
C LEU A 98 -5.13 3.86 -7.31
N LEU A 99 -4.09 4.48 -7.88
CA LEU A 99 -2.84 3.83 -8.23
C LEU A 99 -1.77 4.15 -7.18
N PHE A 100 -1.15 3.10 -6.65
CA PHE A 100 -0.03 3.16 -5.73
C PHE A 100 1.17 2.52 -6.43
N GLY A 101 2.29 3.24 -6.52
CA GLY A 101 3.56 2.60 -6.82
C GLY A 101 3.91 1.65 -5.68
N GLY A 102 4.30 0.42 -5.97
CA GLY A 102 4.78 -0.54 -4.99
C GLY A 102 6.06 -0.02 -4.35
N ILE A 103 5.89 0.76 -3.29
CA ILE A 103 6.96 1.37 -2.50
C ILE A 103 7.11 0.45 -1.30
N LEU A 104 7.99 -0.56 -1.38
CA LEU A 104 8.53 -1.04 -0.13
C LEU A 104 9.25 0.13 0.54
N GLY A 105 8.97 0.27 1.83
CA GLY A 105 9.46 1.33 2.71
C GLY A 105 10.97 1.28 2.88
N ASP A 106 11.69 1.63 1.83
CA ASP A 106 13.08 2.04 1.95
C ASP A 106 13.10 3.29 2.84
N ASP A 107 13.96 3.29 3.84
CA ASP A 107 14.36 4.49 4.58
C ASP A 107 15.88 4.70 4.32
N PRO A 108 16.27 5.76 3.58
CA PRO A 108 15.42 6.80 3.02
C PRO A 108 14.57 6.34 1.83
N PRO A 109 13.39 6.98 1.60
CA PRO A 109 12.51 6.63 0.49
C PRO A 109 13.19 6.70 -0.88
N ARG A 110 12.99 5.65 -1.69
CA ARG A 110 13.29 5.67 -3.12
C ARG A 110 12.06 6.17 -3.88
N ASP A 111 12.18 7.26 -4.64
CA ASP A 111 11.10 7.78 -5.50
C ASP A 111 10.88 6.87 -6.72
N ARG A 112 10.34 5.65 -6.50
CA ARG A 112 9.95 4.72 -7.57
C ARG A 112 8.68 5.20 -8.28
N THR A 113 7.83 5.94 -7.59
CA THR A 113 6.62 6.57 -8.14
C THR A 113 6.91 7.51 -9.31
N LYS A 114 8.14 8.04 -9.43
CA LYS A 114 8.57 8.81 -10.61
C LYS A 114 8.32 8.09 -11.95
N GLU A 115 8.42 6.76 -11.98
CA GLU A 115 8.19 5.96 -13.19
C GLU A 115 6.72 5.98 -13.62
N LEU A 116 5.81 6.14 -12.67
CA LEU A 116 4.38 6.32 -12.93
C LEU A 116 4.06 7.79 -13.21
N ARG A 117 4.72 8.73 -12.53
CA ARG A 117 4.52 10.18 -12.69
C ARG A 117 4.72 10.65 -14.13
N VAL A 118 5.70 10.09 -14.84
CA VAL A 118 5.97 10.43 -16.25
C VAL A 118 4.87 10.00 -17.23
N LEU A 119 3.94 9.16 -16.79
CA LEU A 119 2.82 8.67 -17.61
C LEU A 119 1.62 9.65 -17.65
N GLY A 120 1.70 10.78 -16.93
CA GLY A 120 0.73 11.87 -17.04
C GLY A 120 -0.53 11.71 -16.18
N PHE A 121 -0.49 10.88 -15.13
CA PHE A 121 -1.59 10.79 -14.16
C PHE A 121 -1.77 12.08 -13.35
N GLU A 122 -3.02 12.36 -12.98
CA GLU A 122 -3.29 13.31 -11.91
C GLU A 122 -2.80 12.74 -10.57
N GLY A 123 -2.04 13.55 -9.82
CA GLY A 123 -1.41 13.13 -8.56
C GLY A 123 -2.09 13.71 -7.32
N ARG A 124 -2.11 12.93 -6.22
CA ARG A 124 -2.43 13.39 -4.87
C ARG A 124 -1.45 12.86 -3.83
N HIS A 125 -1.12 13.65 -2.82
CA HIS A 125 -0.35 13.19 -1.67
C HIS A 125 -1.27 12.79 -0.50
N LEU A 126 -0.78 11.91 0.37
CA LEU A 126 -1.43 11.47 1.61
C LEU A 126 -0.81 12.10 2.87
N GLY A 127 -0.10 13.21 2.66
CA GLY A 127 0.62 13.93 3.70
C GLY A 127 2.13 13.89 3.49
N PRO A 128 2.90 14.61 4.31
CA PRO A 128 4.33 14.78 4.10
C PRO A 128 5.19 13.63 4.64
N ILE A 129 4.62 12.74 5.46
CA ILE A 129 5.35 11.66 6.12
C ILE A 129 5.05 10.35 5.39
N GLN A 130 6.11 9.60 5.08
CA GLN A 130 6.03 8.32 4.39
C GLN A 130 5.20 7.31 5.19
N MET A 131 4.39 6.55 4.46
CA MET A 131 3.58 5.45 4.97
C MET A 131 4.06 4.15 4.31
N THR A 132 3.84 3.02 4.97
CA THR A 132 3.87 1.72 4.28
C THR A 132 2.79 1.68 3.19
N THR A 133 2.94 0.81 2.18
CA THR A 133 1.99 0.75 1.08
C THR A 133 0.59 0.38 1.58
N ASP A 134 0.47 -0.56 2.52
CA ASP A 134 -0.83 -0.93 3.09
C ASP A 134 -1.45 0.21 3.92
N THR A 135 -0.65 0.96 4.68
CA THR A 135 -1.11 2.15 5.39
C THR A 135 -1.63 3.21 4.43
N ALA A 136 -0.90 3.50 3.34
CA ALA A 136 -1.34 4.45 2.32
C ALA A 136 -2.70 4.04 1.70
N VAL A 137 -2.88 2.75 1.40
CA VAL A 137 -4.16 2.19 0.91
C VAL A 137 -5.27 2.37 1.94
N MET A 138 -5.00 2.07 3.21
CA MET A 138 -5.97 2.22 4.30
C MET A 138 -6.36 3.68 4.57
N VAL A 139 -5.43 4.63 4.41
CA VAL A 139 -5.70 6.06 4.48
C VAL A 139 -6.59 6.49 3.31
N ALA A 140 -6.20 6.12 2.08
CA ALA A 140 -6.97 6.45 0.89
C ALA A 140 -8.39 5.85 0.94
N LYS A 141 -8.53 4.62 1.45
CA LYS A 141 -9.85 3.98 1.67
C LYS A 141 -10.72 4.80 2.62
N ARG A 142 -10.17 5.27 3.75
CA ARG A 142 -10.89 6.14 4.69
C ARG A 142 -11.31 7.46 4.05
N ILE A 143 -10.48 8.00 3.16
CA ILE A 143 -10.80 9.24 2.42
C ILE A 143 -11.94 9.02 1.43
N VAL A 144 -11.88 7.93 0.66
CA VAL A 144 -12.97 7.51 -0.23
C VAL A 144 -14.28 7.28 0.53
N ASP A 145 -14.21 6.79 1.77
CA ASP A 145 -15.37 6.61 2.65
C ASP A 145 -15.87 7.91 3.30
N GLY A 146 -15.26 9.06 2.96
CA GLY A 146 -15.73 10.39 3.35
C GLY A 146 -14.95 11.06 4.47
N LYS A 147 -13.89 10.46 5.02
CA LYS A 147 -13.01 11.13 5.99
C LYS A 147 -12.07 12.12 5.30
N ARG A 148 -11.71 13.23 5.95
CA ARG A 148 -10.57 14.04 5.49
C ARG A 148 -9.28 13.48 6.10
N LEU A 149 -8.15 13.73 5.45
CA LEU A 149 -6.84 13.28 5.95
C LEU A 149 -6.57 13.76 7.38
N GLN A 150 -6.92 15.01 7.69
CA GLN A 150 -6.76 15.62 9.02
C GLN A 150 -7.62 14.97 10.12
N ASP A 151 -8.67 14.21 9.75
CA ASP A 151 -9.57 13.54 10.68
C ASP A 151 -9.15 12.08 10.94
N ILE A 152 -8.01 11.65 10.38
CA ILE A 152 -7.43 10.33 10.61
C ILE A 152 -6.37 10.48 11.70
N GLU A 153 -6.48 9.67 12.75
CA GLU A 153 -5.50 9.62 13.83
C GLU A 153 -4.26 8.86 13.37
N PHE A 154 -3.08 9.46 13.61
CA PHE A 154 -1.80 8.93 13.17
C PHE A 154 -0.80 8.86 14.32
N VAL A 155 0.15 7.93 14.19
CA VAL A 155 1.37 7.88 14.98
C VAL A 155 2.55 7.85 14.02
N ASP A 156 3.52 8.72 14.28
CA ASP A 156 4.73 8.85 13.49
C ASP A 156 5.86 8.13 14.19
N LYS A 157 6.55 7.28 13.42
CA LYS A 157 7.67 6.47 13.90
C LYS A 157 7.38 5.68 15.18
N PRO A 158 6.31 4.86 15.21
CA PRO A 158 5.96 4.14 16.41
C PRO A 158 7.04 3.12 16.79
N GLU A 159 7.27 3.00 18.09
CA GLU A 159 8.03 1.90 18.68
C GLU A 159 7.11 0.70 18.91
N LEU A 160 7.34 -0.38 18.16
CA LEU A 160 6.58 -1.63 18.29
C LEU A 160 7.27 -2.56 19.27
N GLN A 161 6.58 -2.88 20.37
CA GLN A 161 7.08 -3.82 21.37
C GLN A 161 7.02 -5.25 20.86
N LEU A 162 8.19 -5.89 20.71
CA LEU A 162 8.31 -7.28 20.25
C LEU A 162 8.22 -8.24 21.43
N ARG A 163 8.98 -7.99 22.51
CA ARG A 163 8.94 -8.76 23.77
C ARG A 163 9.37 -7.86 24.92
N LYS A 164 9.38 -8.38 26.15
CA LYS A 164 9.78 -7.60 27.33
C LYS A 164 11.21 -7.07 27.14
N GLY A 165 11.36 -5.75 27.03
CA GLY A 165 12.65 -5.08 26.88
C GLY A 165 13.20 -5.07 25.45
N GLU A 166 12.40 -5.46 24.45
CA GLU A 166 12.80 -5.45 23.05
C GLU A 166 11.70 -4.87 22.17
N SER A 167 12.09 -3.88 21.38
CA SER A 167 11.23 -3.10 20.51
C SER A 167 11.95 -2.76 19.22
N VAL A 168 11.17 -2.36 18.22
CA VAL A 168 11.69 -1.82 16.96
C VAL A 168 10.96 -0.53 16.63
N GLU A 169 11.71 0.52 16.30
CA GLU A 169 11.14 1.76 15.75
C GLU A 169 10.83 1.55 14.27
N MET A 170 9.59 1.77 13.87
CA MET A 170 9.19 1.70 12.46
C MET A 170 9.35 3.07 11.83
N PRO A 171 10.13 3.29 10.76
CA PRO A 171 10.40 4.63 10.25
C PRO A 171 9.25 5.26 9.41
N PHE A 172 7.99 4.88 9.66
CA PHE A 172 6.82 5.31 8.90
C PHE A 172 5.72 5.91 9.78
N ARG A 173 4.77 6.58 9.13
CA ARG A 173 3.47 6.94 9.70
C ARG A 173 2.50 5.76 9.61
N TYR A 174 1.78 5.51 10.70
CA TYR A 174 0.73 4.49 10.80
C TYR A 174 -0.58 5.12 11.28
N ILE A 175 -1.71 4.55 10.86
CA ILE A 175 -3.02 4.86 11.44
C ILE A 175 -3.07 4.34 12.87
N VAL A 176 -3.68 5.10 13.79
CA VAL A 176 -3.99 4.62 15.14
C VAL A 176 -5.39 4.02 15.16
N GLU A 177 -5.53 2.81 15.68
CA GLU A 177 -6.81 2.14 15.91
C GLU A 177 -6.79 1.47 17.28
N ASN A 178 -7.80 1.75 18.12
CA ASN A 178 -7.86 1.30 19.51
C ASN A 178 -6.60 1.67 20.33
N GLY A 179 -6.03 2.85 20.07
CA GLY A 179 -4.84 3.37 20.75
C GLY A 179 -3.53 2.65 20.40
N GLN A 180 -3.50 1.88 19.32
CA GLN A 180 -2.31 1.18 18.84
C GLN A 180 -2.07 1.45 17.34
N PRO A 181 -0.83 1.40 16.84
CA PRO A 181 -0.55 1.44 15.42
C PRO A 181 -1.24 0.26 14.71
N LEU A 182 -2.02 0.56 13.66
CA LEU A 182 -2.67 -0.45 12.84
C LEU A 182 -1.62 -1.10 11.92
N VAL A 183 -1.29 -2.34 12.22
CA VAL A 183 -0.33 -3.16 11.45
C VAL A 183 -0.99 -4.44 10.93
N PRO A 184 -0.46 -5.06 9.86
CA PRO A 184 -0.97 -6.35 9.38
C PRO A 184 -0.98 -7.43 10.46
N ALA A 185 -1.98 -8.33 10.41
CA ALA A 185 -1.98 -9.52 11.27
C ALA A 185 -0.73 -10.37 11.01
N GLY A 186 -0.04 -10.81 12.07
CA GLY A 186 1.21 -11.58 11.98
C GLY A 186 2.47 -10.72 11.77
N PHE A 187 2.32 -9.39 11.65
CA PHE A 187 3.45 -8.50 11.41
C PHE A 187 4.45 -8.46 12.57
N LEU A 188 3.97 -8.37 13.81
CA LEU A 188 4.84 -8.41 14.99
C LEU A 188 5.60 -9.74 15.10
N ASP A 189 4.99 -10.86 14.70
CA ASP A 189 5.67 -12.16 14.67
C ASP A 189 6.74 -12.24 13.59
N LEU A 190 6.48 -11.63 12.43
CA LEU A 190 7.48 -11.49 11.38
C LEU A 190 8.68 -10.67 11.87
N LEU A 191 8.43 -9.52 12.50
CA LEU A 191 9.49 -8.66 13.04
C LEU A 191 10.33 -9.38 14.10
N ARG A 192 9.71 -10.14 15.00
CA ARG A 192 10.43 -10.99 15.99
C ARG A 192 11.39 -11.96 15.31
N LYS A 193 10.91 -12.69 14.31
CA LYS A 193 11.73 -13.68 13.58
C LYS A 193 12.90 -13.01 12.85
N THR A 194 12.66 -11.87 12.21
CA THR A 194 13.72 -11.12 11.51
C THR A 194 14.74 -10.56 12.50
N ASN A 195 14.32 -10.08 13.67
CA ASN A 195 15.22 -9.58 14.70
C ASN A 195 16.07 -10.71 15.31
N ASP A 196 15.47 -11.86 15.62
CA ASP A 196 16.19 -13.04 16.12
C ASP A 196 17.26 -13.50 15.11
N GLN A 197 16.91 -13.54 13.81
CA GLN A 197 17.87 -13.87 12.76
C GLN A 197 19.03 -12.87 12.67
N ALA A 198 18.75 -11.57 12.80
CA ALA A 198 19.79 -10.54 12.76
C ALA A 198 20.77 -10.64 13.94
N LEU A 199 20.31 -11.11 15.10
CA LEU A 199 21.14 -11.33 16.28
C LEU A 199 22.02 -12.59 16.13
N ASP A 200 21.56 -13.63 15.45
CA ASP A 200 22.33 -14.87 15.23
C ASP A 200 23.55 -14.69 14.29
N PHE A 201 23.63 -13.58 13.55
CA PHE A 201 24.74 -13.25 12.66
C PHE A 201 25.76 -12.25 13.26
N ASN A 202 25.57 -11.83 14.52
CA ASN A 202 26.49 -10.96 15.28
C ASN A 202 27.23 -11.74 16.38
#